data_AF-A0A2M8ZAS7-F1
#
_entry.id   AF-A0A2M8ZAS7-F1
#
_cell.length_a   1.000
_cell.length_b   1.000
_cell.length_c   1.000
_cell.angle_alpha   90.00
_cell.angle_beta   90.00
_cell.angle_gamma   90.00
#
_symmetry.space_group_name_H-M   'P 1'
#
loop_
_entity.id
_entity.type
_entity.pdbx_description
1 polymer ?
#
loop_
_entity_poly.entity_id
_entity_poly.type
_entity_poly.pdbx_seq_one_letter_code
_entity_poly.pdbx_strand_id
1 'polypeptide(L)'
;MIKMIADAMKQARKIHRKAIESTYDGTCNIYEKQPYKDPDTKVTSQKMMKVVEDRSCHLSFSNISPADETESISRLRQVIKLFLAPEIVVKPGSKIEVTQVGRTEFYSGSGKPAVYCSHQEIVLELWKEKA
;
A
#
# COMPACT_ATOMS: atom_id res chain seq x y z
N MET A 1 -3.55 9.61 37.70
CA MET A 1 -2.79 8.40 37.30
C MET A 1 -3.17 7.92 35.89
N ILE A 2 -4.45 7.63 35.62
CA ILE A 2 -4.92 7.15 34.29
C ILE A 2 -4.56 8.10 33.14
N LYS A 3 -4.72 9.42 33.32
CA LYS A 3 -4.35 10.43 32.30
C LYS A 3 -2.87 10.37 31.92
N MET A 4 -1.98 10.25 32.92
CA MET A 4 -0.53 10.18 32.69
C MET A 4 -0.14 8.90 31.92
N ILE A 5 -0.79 7.77 32.21
CA ILE A 5 -0.57 6.51 31.49
C ILE A 5 -1.03 6.65 30.03
N ALA A 6 -2.20 7.25 29.80
CA ALA A 6 -2.72 7.48 28.45
C ALA A 6 -1.80 8.39 27.61
N ASP A 7 -1.27 9.45 28.21
CA ASP A 7 -0.34 10.36 27.56
C ASP A 7 0.99 9.66 27.22
N ALA A 8 1.54 8.86 28.15
CA ALA A 8 2.72 8.05 27.91
C ALA A 8 2.54 7.04 26.77
N MET A 9 1.39 6.34 26.73
CA MET A 9 1.06 5.42 25.64
C MET A 9 0.94 6.14 24.29
N LYS A 10 0.33 7.33 24.27
CA LYS A 10 0.23 8.15 23.06
C LYS A 10 1.62 8.57 22.56
N GLN A 11 2.51 8.94 23.47
CA GLN A 11 3.89 9.29 23.12
C GLN A 11 4.65 8.09 22.57
N ALA A 12 4.53 6.92 23.21
CA ALA A 12 5.14 5.68 22.74
C ALA A 12 4.67 5.31 21.32
N ARG A 13 3.36 5.45 21.02
CA ARG A 13 2.82 5.23 19.67
C ARG A 13 3.41 6.18 18.63
N LYS A 14 3.59 7.46 18.98
CA LYS A 14 4.23 8.44 18.09
C LYS A 14 5.69 8.08 17.80
N ILE A 15 6.44 7.66 18.81
CA ILE A 15 7.82 7.23 18.65
C ILE A 15 7.90 5.98 17.76
N HIS A 16 7.03 5.00 18.00
CA HIS A 16 6.93 3.80 17.17
C HIS A 16 6.63 4.14 15.71
N ARG A 17 5.67 5.04 15.44
CA ARG A 17 5.38 5.52 14.09
C ARG A 17 6.59 6.16 13.43
N LYS A 18 7.27 7.08 14.12
CA LYS A 18 8.48 7.72 13.59
C LYS A 18 9.58 6.71 13.27
N ALA A 19 9.77 5.69 14.11
CA ALA A 19 10.76 4.65 13.86
C ALA A 19 10.45 3.85 12.59
N ILE A 20 9.21 3.40 12.41
CA ILE A 20 8.78 2.72 11.19
C ILE A 20 8.90 3.63 9.96
N GLU A 21 8.37 4.84 10.01
CA GLU A 21 8.41 5.78 8.88
C GLU A 21 9.85 6.22 8.54
N SER A 22 10.79 6.13 9.48
CA SER A 22 12.21 6.41 9.20
C SER A 22 12.87 5.34 8.31
N THR A 23 12.25 4.16 8.15
CA THR A 23 12.71 3.14 7.20
C THR A 23 12.09 3.31 5.81
N TYR A 24 11.22 4.31 5.61
CA TYR A 24 10.58 4.55 4.33
C TYR A 24 11.59 5.18 3.36
N ASP A 25 11.91 4.43 2.32
CA ASP A 25 12.90 4.74 1.29
C ASP A 25 12.27 4.85 -0.11
N GLY A 26 10.93 4.89 -0.17
CA GLY A 26 10.16 5.10 -1.39
C GLY A 26 9.00 6.09 -1.21
N THR A 27 8.35 6.39 -2.32
CA THR A 27 7.10 7.16 -2.36
C THR A 27 6.06 6.43 -3.19
N CYS A 28 4.78 6.66 -2.88
CA CYS A 28 3.68 6.11 -3.64
C CYS A 28 2.61 7.13 -3.99
N ASN A 29 2.02 6.95 -5.17
CA ASN A 29 0.77 7.58 -5.59
C ASN A 29 -0.33 6.52 -5.63
N ILE A 30 -1.56 6.91 -5.31
CA ILE A 30 -2.73 6.03 -5.38
C ILE A 30 -3.75 6.64 -6.31
N TYR A 31 -4.25 5.80 -7.21
CA TYR A 31 -5.24 6.16 -8.20
C TYR A 31 -6.49 5.31 -8.00
N GLU A 32 -7.65 5.96 -8.01
CA GLU A 32 -8.95 5.32 -7.90
C GLU A 32 -9.79 5.58 -9.14
N LYS A 33 -10.67 4.64 -9.49
CA LYS A 33 -11.68 4.87 -10.52
C LYS A 33 -12.71 5.86 -9.99
N GLN A 34 -12.87 6.96 -10.71
CA GLN A 34 -13.88 7.97 -10.42
C GLN A 34 -14.69 8.29 -11.69
N PRO A 35 -15.99 8.62 -11.55
CA PRO A 35 -16.77 9.12 -12.66
C PRO A 35 -16.21 10.47 -13.12
N TYR A 36 -15.87 10.54 -14.41
CA TYR A 36 -15.42 11.75 -15.08
C TYR A 36 -16.40 12.10 -16.18
N LYS A 37 -16.98 13.30 -16.10
CA LYS A 37 -17.85 13.83 -17.15
C LYS A 37 -17.02 14.64 -18.12
N ASP A 38 -17.01 14.19 -19.37
CA ASP A 38 -16.32 14.88 -20.45
C ASP A 38 -16.98 16.25 -20.71
N PRO A 39 -16.21 17.36 -20.73
CA PRO A 39 -16.77 18.69 -20.84
C PRO A 39 -17.39 18.96 -22.21
N ASP A 40 -16.90 18.31 -23.27
CA ASP A 40 -17.31 18.57 -24.64
C ASP A 40 -18.50 17.67 -25.04
N THR A 41 -18.36 16.37 -24.81
CA THR A 41 -19.36 15.36 -25.19
C THR A 41 -20.44 15.16 -24.12
N LYS A 42 -20.24 15.66 -22.90
CA LYS A 42 -21.08 15.43 -21.71
C LYS A 42 -21.23 13.97 -21.29
N VAL A 43 -20.47 13.06 -21.89
CA VAL A 43 -20.46 11.62 -21.58
C VAL A 43 -19.73 11.39 -20.26
N THR A 44 -20.32 10.59 -19.37
CA THR A 44 -19.66 10.15 -18.14
C THR A 44 -18.92 8.84 -18.39
N SER A 45 -17.63 8.82 -18.09
CA SER A 45 -16.74 7.64 -18.16
C SER A 45 -16.10 7.38 -16.80
N GLN A 46 -15.49 6.21 -16.62
CA GLN A 46 -14.67 5.92 -15.44
C GLN A 46 -13.21 6.19 -15.78
N LYS A 47 -12.55 7.06 -15.02
CA LYS A 47 -11.12 7.36 -15.18
C LYS A 47 -10.36 7.07 -13.89
N MET A 48 -9.11 6.64 -14.03
CA MET A 48 -8.19 6.56 -12.91
C MET A 48 -7.72 7.97 -12.55
N MET A 49 -8.14 8.43 -11.37
CA MET A 49 -7.79 9.75 -10.85
C MET A 49 -6.85 9.57 -9.66
N LYS A 50 -5.78 10.37 -9.62
CA LYS A 50 -4.85 10.38 -8.48
C LYS A 50 -5.59 10.93 -7.26
N VAL A 51 -5.71 10.12 -6.20
CA VAL A 51 -6.38 10.48 -4.94
C VAL A 51 -5.39 10.69 -3.79
N VAL A 52 -4.19 10.11 -3.91
CA VAL A 52 -3.09 10.27 -2.97
C VAL A 52 -1.82 10.51 -3.78
N GLU A 53 -1.07 11.52 -3.39
CA GLU A 53 0.14 11.96 -4.10
C GLU A 53 1.34 11.97 -3.15
N ASP A 54 2.45 11.47 -3.68
CA ASP A 54 3.82 11.52 -3.14
C ASP A 54 3.91 11.18 -1.64
N ARG A 55 3.30 10.06 -1.25
CA ARG A 55 3.34 9.60 0.14
C ARG A 55 4.51 8.68 0.39
N SER A 56 5.32 9.00 1.40
CA SER A 56 6.40 8.12 1.87
C SER A 56 5.87 6.73 2.22
N CYS A 57 6.58 5.72 1.74
CA CYS A 57 6.25 4.31 1.93
C CYS A 57 7.51 3.44 1.93
N HIS A 58 7.33 2.16 2.23
CA HIS A 58 8.37 1.15 2.05
C HIS A 58 7.79 -0.10 1.39
N LEU A 59 8.45 -0.57 0.34
CA LEU A 59 8.16 -1.82 -0.35
C LEU A 59 9.11 -2.90 0.16
N SER A 60 8.53 -3.93 0.76
CA SER A 60 9.25 -5.09 1.29
C SER A 60 8.92 -6.33 0.47
N PHE A 61 9.92 -7.18 0.30
CA PHE A 61 9.82 -8.44 -0.43
C PHE A 61 10.19 -9.59 0.51
N SER A 62 9.32 -10.58 0.63
CA SER A 62 9.62 -11.82 1.34
C SER A 62 9.38 -13.03 0.45
N ASN A 63 10.26 -14.03 0.55
CA ASN A 63 10.09 -15.29 -0.15
C ASN A 63 9.36 -16.28 0.74
N ILE A 64 8.40 -16.99 0.17
CA ILE A 64 7.75 -18.13 0.83
C ILE A 64 8.18 -19.40 0.10
N SER A 65 8.82 -20.31 0.83
CA SER A 65 9.02 -21.68 0.38
C SER A 65 7.71 -22.45 0.56
N PRO A 66 7.18 -23.13 -0.46
CA PRO A 66 6.02 -24.00 -0.28
C PRO A 66 6.40 -25.12 0.70
N ALA A 67 5.67 -25.23 1.81
CA ALA A 67 5.95 -26.20 2.88
C ALA A 67 5.41 -27.60 2.57
N ASP A 68 4.50 -27.75 1.59
CA ASP A 68 3.91 -29.02 1.20
C ASP A 68 3.56 -28.97 -0.29
N GLU A 69 4.14 -29.87 -1.08
CA GLU A 69 3.51 -30.60 -2.20
C GLU A 69 4.59 -31.31 -3.05
N THR A 70 4.52 -32.64 -3.01
CA THR A 70 5.19 -33.55 -3.94
C THR A 70 4.58 -33.41 -5.33
N GLU A 71 5.07 -32.48 -6.15
CA GLU A 71 5.21 -32.63 -7.60
C GLU A 71 5.94 -31.42 -8.21
N SER A 72 6.64 -31.69 -9.30
CA SER A 72 7.66 -30.87 -9.96
C SER A 72 7.38 -29.36 -10.09
N ILE A 73 8.47 -28.59 -9.94
CA ILE A 73 8.65 -27.13 -10.06
C ILE A 73 8.33 -26.35 -8.78
N SER A 74 9.36 -26.21 -7.93
CA SER A 74 9.41 -25.23 -6.84
C SER A 74 9.22 -23.81 -7.41
N ARG A 75 7.98 -23.33 -7.44
CA ARG A 75 7.70 -21.92 -7.72
C ARG A 75 7.93 -21.16 -6.41
N LEU A 76 9.12 -20.59 -6.26
CA LEU A 76 9.35 -19.54 -5.26
C LEU A 76 8.25 -18.50 -5.40
N ARG A 77 7.38 -18.38 -4.38
CA ARG A 77 6.35 -17.33 -4.34
C ARG A 77 6.90 -16.18 -3.53
N GLN A 78 7.06 -15.04 -4.17
CA GLN A 78 7.41 -13.78 -3.50
C GLN A 78 6.13 -13.08 -3.06
N VAL A 79 6.11 -12.63 -1.80
CA VAL A 79 5.08 -11.73 -1.29
C VAL A 79 5.65 -10.33 -1.27
N ILE A 80 4.94 -9.42 -1.94
CA ILE A 80 5.26 -8.00 -1.97
C ILE A 80 4.34 -7.32 -0.96
N LYS A 81 4.90 -6.50 -0.08
CA LYS A 81 4.17 -5.81 0.96
C LYS A 81 4.53 -4.33 0.98
N LEU A 82 3.50 -3.48 0.92
CA LEU A 82 3.62 -2.04 1.08
C LEU A 82 3.35 -1.64 2.53
N PHE A 83 4.29 -0.92 3.12
CA PHE A 83 4.13 -0.24 4.40
C PHE A 83 3.78 1.22 4.14
N LEU A 84 2.71 1.69 4.77
CA LEU A 84 2.16 3.03 4.54
C LEU A 84 1.61 3.64 5.84
N ALA A 85 1.46 4.96 5.88
CA ALA A 85 0.80 5.63 7.01
C ALA A 85 -0.63 5.08 7.23
N PRO A 86 -1.05 4.84 8.48
CA PRO A 86 -2.27 4.10 8.78
C PRO A 86 -3.57 4.85 8.44
N GLU A 87 -3.50 6.18 8.32
CA GLU A 87 -4.64 7.03 7.94
C GLU A 87 -4.93 7.05 6.43
N ILE A 88 -4.03 6.54 5.58
CA ILE A 88 -4.24 6.54 4.14
C ILE A 88 -5.20 5.41 3.76
N VAL A 89 -6.39 5.74 3.26
CA VAL A 89 -7.34 4.71 2.85
C VAL A 89 -7.04 4.29 1.41
N VAL A 90 -6.73 3.01 1.20
CA VAL A 90 -6.53 2.42 -0.13
C VAL A 90 -7.74 1.55 -0.47
N LYS A 91 -8.57 2.00 -1.41
CA LYS A 91 -9.77 1.24 -1.78
C LYS A 91 -9.42 0.01 -2.61
N PRO A 92 -10.21 -1.08 -2.52
CA PRO A 92 -10.10 -2.20 -3.44
C PRO A 92 -10.16 -1.75 -4.91
N GLY A 93 -9.28 -2.29 -5.75
CA GLY A 93 -9.19 -1.93 -7.17
C GLY A 93 -8.43 -0.62 -7.46
N SER A 94 -7.83 0.01 -6.45
CA SER A 94 -6.90 1.13 -6.66
C SER A 94 -5.64 0.67 -7.39
N LYS A 95 -5.12 1.53 -8.26
CA LYS A 95 -3.78 1.40 -8.84
C LYS A 95 -2.80 2.13 -7.92
N ILE A 96 -1.74 1.45 -7.52
CA ILE A 96 -0.70 1.99 -6.63
C ILE A 96 0.59 2.07 -7.43
N GLU A 97 1.09 3.28 -7.63
CA GLU A 97 2.39 3.54 -8.23
C GLU A 97 3.39 3.70 -7.10
N VAL A 98 4.43 2.88 -7.07
CA VAL A 98 5.47 2.94 -6.04
C VAL A 98 6.80 3.21 -6.70
N THR A 99 7.51 4.23 -6.22
CA THR A 99 8.89 4.54 -6.60
C THR A 99 9.81 4.29 -5.41
N GLN A 100 10.76 3.36 -5.53
CA GLN A 100 11.73 3.05 -4.48
C GLN A 100 13.11 2.80 -5.10
N VAL A 101 14.14 3.47 -4.58
CA VAL A 101 15.53 3.36 -5.06
C VAL A 101 15.64 3.51 -6.60
N GLY A 102 14.95 4.52 -7.15
CA GLY A 102 14.98 4.86 -8.58
C GLY A 102 14.20 3.92 -9.50
N ARG A 103 13.43 2.96 -8.97
CA ARG A 103 12.55 2.08 -9.75
C ARG A 103 11.10 2.39 -9.47
N THR A 104 10.30 2.53 -10.53
CA THR A 104 8.86 2.77 -10.44
C THR A 104 8.09 1.58 -10.99
N GLU A 105 7.17 1.05 -10.20
CA GLU A 105 6.35 -0.12 -10.51
C GLU A 105 4.88 0.15 -10.15
N PHE A 106 3.97 -0.61 -10.76
CA PHE A 106 2.53 -0.47 -10.52
C PHE A 106 1.97 -1.75 -9.89
N TYR A 107 1.14 -1.57 -8.86
CA TYR A 107 0.55 -2.64 -8.08
C TYR A 107 -0.95 -2.43 -7.84
N SER A 108 -1.62 -3.49 -7.41
CA SER A 108 -2.93 -3.45 -6.74
C SER A 108 -2.84 -4.11 -5.37
N GLY A 109 -3.74 -3.71 -4.46
CA GLY A 109 -3.90 -4.39 -3.18
C GLY A 109 -4.49 -5.79 -3.35
N SER A 110 -3.77 -6.80 -2.86
CA SER A 110 -4.18 -8.20 -2.80
C SER A 110 -4.82 -8.49 -1.44
N GLY A 111 -6.12 -8.17 -1.31
CA GLY A 111 -6.91 -8.41 -0.11
C GLY A 111 -7.03 -7.22 0.83
N LYS A 112 -7.34 -7.48 2.10
CA LYS A 112 -7.59 -6.44 3.10
C LYS A 112 -6.27 -6.01 3.77
N PRO A 113 -5.99 -4.69 3.86
CA PRO A 113 -4.85 -4.19 4.62
C PRO A 113 -4.89 -4.59 6.10
N ALA A 114 -3.73 -4.92 6.67
CA ALA A 114 -3.56 -4.99 8.12
C ALA A 114 -3.22 -3.58 8.63
N VAL A 115 -4.09 -3.00 9.45
CA VAL A 115 -3.95 -1.61 9.93
C VAL A 115 -3.57 -1.61 11.41
N TYR A 116 -2.43 -0.99 11.71
CA TYR A 116 -1.92 -0.80 13.07
C TYR A 116 -1.97 0.68 13.46
N CYS A 117 -1.69 0.98 14.74
CA CYS A 117 -1.68 2.37 15.21
C CYS A 117 -0.56 3.24 14.62
N SER A 118 0.50 2.62 14.09
CA SER A 118 1.69 3.33 13.56
C SER A 118 1.80 3.28 12.03
N HIS A 119 1.30 2.22 11.41
CA HIS A 119 1.40 1.97 9.97
C HIS A 119 0.29 1.00 9.54
N GLN A 120 0.14 0.80 8.25
CA GLN A 120 -0.61 -0.30 7.68
C GLN A 120 0.29 -1.11 6.75
N GLU A 121 -0.08 -2.37 6.55
CA GLU A 121 0.56 -3.30 5.64
C GLU A 121 -0.44 -3.74 4.57
N ILE A 122 -0.07 -3.58 3.32
CA ILE A 122 -0.88 -3.97 2.16
C ILE A 122 -0.11 -5.02 1.39
N VAL A 123 -0.62 -6.25 1.33
CA VAL A 123 -0.10 -7.26 0.41
C VAL A 123 -0.43 -6.81 -1.01
N LEU A 124 0.54 -6.87 -1.91
CA LEU A 124 0.42 -6.38 -3.27
C LEU A 124 0.52 -7.50 -4.30
N GLU A 125 -0.12 -7.26 -5.44
CA GLU A 125 0.08 -7.98 -6.69
C GLU A 125 0.45 -6.99 -7.79
N LEU A 126 1.14 -7.45 -8.84
CA LEU A 126 1.46 -6.62 -10.00
C LEU A 126 0.19 -6.10 -10.66
N TRP A 127 0.18 -4.81 -10.98
CA TRP A 127 -0.95 -4.19 -11.67
C TRP A 127 -1.13 -4.83 -13.04
N LYS A 128 -2.33 -5.35 -13.29
CA LYS A 128 -2.74 -5.83 -14.61
C LYS A 128 -3.78 -4.88 -15.17
N GLU A 129 -3.50 -4.31 -16.34
CA GLU A 129 -4.51 -3.61 -17.11
C GLU A 129 -5.59 -4.63 -17.50
N LYS A 130 -6.83 -4.39 -17.08
CA LYS A 130 -7.96 -5.19 -17.53
C LYS A 130 -8.30 -4.71 -18.94
N ALA A 131 -8.12 -5.60 -19.92
CA ALA A 131 -8.58 -5.42 -21.29
C ALA A 131 -10.11 -5.25 -21.36
#